data_AF-E9G6I6-F1
#
_entry.id   AF-E9G6I6-F1
#
_cell.length_a   1.000
_cell.length_b   1.000
_cell.length_c   1.000
_cell.angle_alpha   90.00
_cell.angle_beta   90.00
_cell.angle_gamma   90.00
#
_symmetry.space_group_name_H-M   'P 1'
#
loop_
_entity.id
_entity.type
_entity.pdbx_description
1 polymer ?
#
loop_
_entity_poly.entity_id
_entity_poly.type
_entity_poly.pdbx_seq_one_letter_code
_entity_poly.pdbx_strand_id
1 'polypeptide(L)'
;MSNELLLCADACPEVMPVAARDPAIMTDRRVLQQLLRLEMFSVPSSDYFAPTSTSELQPYMRRVVTTWMLEVTEEQNCEEQVFPLAVNLLDRFLALEAAVLQRCQLQLLGCVCLLTASKLRQCRPIGVDLLVYYTDYSVTPAQIRVWEMLLLGKLGWDVSGVTAFDFVDHLMERLDLSSDSATVLRAHALTYVSLCCTGKTS
;
A
#
# COMPACT_ATOMS: atom_id res chain seq x y z
N MET A 1 -24.23 -39.19 28.47
CA MET A 1 -24.47 -38.00 27.63
C MET A 1 -23.90 -36.80 28.35
N SER A 2 -22.80 -36.27 27.86
CA SER A 2 -22.39 -34.85 27.93
C SER A 2 -21.05 -34.77 27.18
N ASN A 3 -21.13 -34.61 25.87
CA ASN A 3 -20.00 -34.17 25.07
C ASN A 3 -19.74 -32.71 25.47
N GLU A 4 -18.75 -32.47 26.32
CA GLU A 4 -18.06 -31.18 26.32
C GLU A 4 -17.25 -31.12 25.02
N LEU A 5 -17.94 -30.76 23.94
CA LEU A 5 -17.27 -30.26 22.74
C LEU A 5 -16.44 -29.06 23.19
N LEU A 6 -15.12 -29.21 23.03
CA LEU A 6 -14.16 -28.13 22.91
C LEU A 6 -14.66 -27.12 21.86
N LEU A 7 -15.49 -26.18 22.30
CA LEU A 7 -15.76 -24.94 21.61
C LEU A 7 -14.56 -24.03 21.90
N CYS A 8 -13.47 -24.26 21.18
CA CYS A 8 -12.65 -23.13 20.74
C CYS A 8 -13.50 -22.35 19.74
N ALA A 9 -14.52 -21.66 20.25
CA ALA A 9 -15.15 -20.59 19.51
C ALA A 9 -14.07 -19.52 19.38
N ASP A 10 -13.44 -19.46 18.21
CA ASP A 10 -12.69 -18.32 17.72
C ASP A 10 -13.63 -17.11 17.76
N ALA A 11 -13.75 -16.48 18.94
CA ALA A 11 -14.07 -15.08 19.00
C ALA A 11 -12.87 -14.37 18.38
N CYS A 12 -12.89 -14.22 17.05
CA CYS A 12 -11.98 -13.35 16.35
C CYS A 12 -12.10 -11.99 17.04
N PRO A 13 -11.06 -11.49 17.72
CA PRO A 13 -11.20 -10.29 18.53
C PRO A 13 -11.61 -9.12 17.62
N GLU A 14 -12.48 -8.24 18.12
CA GLU A 14 -12.91 -7.02 17.43
C GLU A 14 -11.69 -6.15 17.05
N VAL A 15 -10.64 -6.21 17.87
CA VAL A 15 -9.33 -5.60 17.63
C VAL A 15 -8.31 -6.70 17.40
N MET A 16 -7.71 -6.75 16.20
CA MET A 16 -6.60 -7.66 15.94
C MET A 16 -5.40 -7.21 16.79
N PRO A 17 -4.71 -8.13 17.50
CA PRO A 17 -3.53 -7.78 18.27
C PRO A 17 -2.43 -7.26 17.35
N VAL A 18 -1.97 -6.04 17.62
CA VAL A 18 -0.86 -5.41 16.88
C VAL A 18 0.45 -5.80 17.54
N ALA A 19 1.48 -6.08 16.73
CA ALA A 19 2.83 -6.34 17.25
C ALA A 19 3.31 -5.14 18.07
N ALA A 20 3.77 -5.40 19.30
CA ALA A 20 4.38 -4.36 20.12
C ALA A 20 5.66 -3.85 19.44
N ARG A 21 5.99 -2.58 19.66
CA ARG A 21 7.20 -1.96 19.16
C ARG A 21 8.43 -2.66 19.76
N ASP A 22 9.26 -3.25 18.89
CA ASP A 22 10.50 -3.91 19.32
C ASP A 22 11.65 -2.89 19.39
N PRO A 23 12.17 -2.58 20.60
CA PRO A 23 13.27 -1.62 20.75
C PRO A 23 14.53 -2.06 20.01
N ALA A 24 14.80 -3.36 19.90
CA ALA A 24 15.97 -3.87 19.21
C ALA A 24 15.90 -3.58 17.70
N ILE A 25 14.71 -3.62 17.10
CA ILE A 25 14.51 -3.27 15.69
C ILE A 25 14.61 -1.75 15.51
N MET A 26 13.97 -0.96 16.38
CA MET A 26 13.84 0.50 16.19
C MET A 26 15.16 1.26 16.40
N THR A 27 15.92 0.87 17.43
CA THR A 27 17.16 1.56 17.85
C THR A 27 18.38 1.12 17.04
N ASP A 28 18.38 -0.10 16.50
CA ASP A 28 19.52 -0.61 15.76
C ASP A 28 19.72 0.15 14.43
N ARG A 29 20.90 0.76 14.28
CA ARG A 29 21.29 1.52 13.09
C ARG A 29 21.40 0.62 11.86
N ARG A 30 21.65 -0.68 12.02
CA ARG A 30 21.74 -1.64 10.92
C ARG A 30 20.41 -1.83 10.22
N VAL A 31 19.29 -1.75 10.95
CA VAL A 31 17.94 -1.85 10.38
C VAL A 31 17.68 -0.67 9.46
N LEU A 32 17.93 0.55 9.93
CA LEU A 32 17.80 1.76 9.10
C LEU A 32 18.72 1.73 7.87
N GLN A 33 19.96 1.29 8.02
CA GLN A 33 20.89 1.12 6.89
C GLN A 33 20.37 0.11 5.87
N GLN A 34 19.73 -0.97 6.32
CA GLN A 34 19.15 -1.96 5.44
C GLN A 34 17.90 -1.41 4.73
N LEU A 35 17.04 -0.65 5.42
CA LEU A 35 15.90 0.03 4.80
C LEU A 35 16.35 0.97 3.68
N LEU A 36 17.39 1.78 3.92
CA LEU A 36 17.96 2.68 2.89
C LEU A 36 18.51 1.92 1.68
N ARG A 37 19.10 0.73 1.88
CA ARG A 37 19.56 -0.12 0.77
C ARG A 37 18.40 -0.69 -0.03
N LEU A 38 17.35 -1.13 0.66
CA LEU A 38 16.16 -1.72 0.04
C LEU A 38 15.31 -0.68 -0.71
N GLU A 39 15.29 0.56 -0.23
CA GLU A 39 14.63 1.69 -0.90
C GLU A 39 15.10 1.83 -2.34
N MET A 40 16.39 1.65 -2.62
CA MET A 40 16.96 1.75 -3.97
C MET A 40 16.32 0.79 -5.00
N PHE A 41 15.74 -0.32 -4.55
CA PHE A 41 15.06 -1.30 -5.42
C PHE A 41 13.55 -1.03 -5.55
N SER A 42 13.02 -0.18 -4.68
CA SER A 42 11.58 0.14 -4.58
C SER A 42 11.23 1.46 -5.27
N VAL A 43 12.22 2.29 -5.66
CA VAL A 43 12.00 3.58 -6.31
C VAL A 43 11.59 3.38 -7.78
N PRO A 44 10.39 3.82 -8.20
CA PRO A 44 10.00 3.82 -9.60
C PRO A 44 10.81 4.87 -10.38
N SER A 45 11.04 4.63 -11.67
CA SER A 45 11.67 5.63 -12.55
C SER A 45 10.85 6.92 -12.56
N SER A 46 11.47 8.08 -12.36
CA SER A 46 10.74 9.37 -12.29
C SER A 46 10.00 9.73 -13.59
N ASP A 47 10.42 9.15 -14.72
CA ASP A 47 10.02 9.60 -16.07
C ASP A 47 9.14 8.57 -16.81
N TYR A 48 8.37 7.73 -16.10
CA TYR A 48 7.51 6.75 -16.79
C TYR A 48 6.29 7.35 -17.53
N PHE A 49 6.01 8.63 -17.31
CA PHE A 49 5.07 9.42 -18.15
C PHE A 49 5.78 10.27 -19.21
N ALA A 50 7.08 10.07 -19.45
CA ALA A 50 7.77 10.76 -20.53
C ALA A 50 6.98 10.57 -21.85
N PRO A 51 6.88 11.62 -22.70
CA PRO A 51 6.03 11.61 -23.87
C PRO A 51 6.55 10.63 -24.92
N THR A 52 6.23 9.35 -24.76
CA THR A 52 6.23 8.37 -25.84
C THR A 52 4.97 8.57 -26.66
N SER A 53 5.10 8.56 -27.98
CA SER A 53 4.02 8.79 -28.96
C SER A 53 2.84 7.80 -28.87
N THR A 54 2.91 6.77 -28.03
CA THR A 54 1.93 5.69 -27.92
C THR A 54 1.22 5.59 -26.56
N SER A 55 1.63 6.34 -25.54
CA SER A 55 1.03 6.22 -24.21
C SER A 55 -0.32 6.96 -24.15
N GLU A 56 -1.39 6.23 -23.82
CA GLU A 56 -2.70 6.83 -23.54
C GLU A 56 -2.78 7.48 -22.15
N LEU A 57 -1.85 7.16 -21.27
CA LEU A 57 -1.89 7.60 -19.88
C LEU A 57 -1.30 8.98 -19.69
N GLN A 58 -1.96 9.78 -18.85
CA GLN A 58 -1.52 11.12 -18.47
C GLN A 58 -1.28 11.19 -16.96
N PRO A 59 -0.33 12.01 -16.48
CA PRO A 59 -0.01 12.10 -15.05
C PRO A 59 -1.22 12.39 -14.15
N TYR A 60 -2.20 13.17 -14.64
CA TYR A 60 -3.42 13.45 -13.87
C TYR A 60 -4.28 12.21 -13.63
N MET A 61 -4.25 11.21 -14.52
CA MET A 61 -5.03 9.98 -14.38
C MET A 61 -4.52 9.15 -13.19
N ARG A 62 -3.19 9.11 -13.00
CA ARG A 62 -2.58 8.54 -11.79
C ARG A 62 -3.14 9.22 -10.55
N ARG A 63 -3.12 10.56 -10.49
CA ARG A 63 -3.63 11.33 -9.35
C ARG A 63 -5.08 10.98 -9.02
N VAL A 64 -5.93 10.85 -10.05
CA VAL A 64 -7.34 10.45 -9.87
C VAL A 64 -7.43 9.07 -9.23
N VAL A 65 -6.71 8.07 -9.77
CA VAL A 65 -6.76 6.70 -9.23
C VAL A 65 -6.13 6.61 -7.84
N THR A 66 -5.02 7.28 -7.57
CA THR A 66 -4.42 7.28 -6.22
C THR A 66 -5.28 8.01 -5.19
N THR A 67 -6.05 9.03 -5.60
CA THR A 67 -7.01 9.70 -4.70
C THR A 67 -8.16 8.74 -4.35
N TRP A 68 -8.72 8.07 -5.35
CA TRP A 68 -9.73 7.03 -5.13
C TRP A 68 -9.20 5.88 -4.25
N MET A 69 -7.95 5.44 -4.47
CA MET A 69 -7.32 4.41 -3.63
C MET A 69 -7.22 4.84 -2.16
N LEU A 70 -6.89 6.11 -1.89
CA LEU A 70 -6.83 6.66 -0.55
C LEU A 70 -8.22 6.61 0.11
N GLU A 71 -9.25 7.10 -0.58
CA GLU A 71 -10.65 7.09 -0.11
C GLU A 71 -11.10 5.66 0.24
N VAL A 72 -10.79 4.67 -0.60
CA VAL A 72 -11.12 3.26 -0.32
C VAL A 72 -10.40 2.75 0.93
N THR A 73 -9.12 3.08 1.10
CA THR A 73 -8.37 2.64 2.29
C THR A 73 -8.84 3.30 3.58
N GLU A 74 -9.28 4.56 3.52
CA GLU A 74 -9.85 5.29 4.66
C GLU A 74 -11.21 4.71 5.06
N GLU A 75 -12.11 4.50 4.09
CA GLU A 75 -13.43 3.91 4.33
C GLU A 75 -13.34 2.49 4.90
N GLN A 76 -12.32 1.72 4.48
CA GLN A 76 -12.06 0.38 4.98
C GLN A 76 -11.23 0.34 6.27
N ASN A 77 -10.86 1.49 6.82
CA ASN A 77 -9.98 1.58 8.00
C ASN A 77 -8.74 0.68 7.85
N CYS A 78 -8.11 0.70 6.67
CA CYS A 78 -6.92 -0.08 6.41
C CYS A 78 -5.73 0.40 7.25
N GLU A 79 -4.78 -0.50 7.49
CA GLU A 79 -3.53 -0.13 8.17
C GLU A 79 -2.78 0.96 7.38
N GLU A 80 -2.17 1.91 8.09
CA GLU A 80 -1.53 3.12 7.53
C GLU A 80 -0.47 2.82 6.45
N GLN A 81 0.12 1.63 6.50
CA GLN A 81 1.14 1.11 5.57
C GLN A 81 0.58 0.55 4.25
N VAL A 82 -0.72 0.25 4.18
CA VAL A 82 -1.33 -0.39 3.00
C VAL A 82 -1.37 0.56 1.81
N PHE A 83 -1.81 1.80 2.03
CA PHE A 83 -1.93 2.79 0.96
C PHE A 83 -0.58 3.16 0.33
N PRO A 84 0.47 3.54 1.11
CA PRO A 84 1.80 3.82 0.54
C PRO A 84 2.37 2.66 -0.27
N LEU A 85 2.18 1.41 0.20
CA LEU A 85 2.63 0.23 -0.53
C LEU A 85 1.82 0.03 -1.83
N ALA A 86 0.50 0.21 -1.79
CA ALA A 86 -0.33 0.09 -2.98
C ALA A 86 0.08 1.11 -4.07
N VAL A 87 0.40 2.35 -3.68
CA VAL A 87 0.92 3.37 -4.60
C VAL A 87 2.31 3.00 -5.12
N ASN A 88 3.19 2.45 -4.28
CA ASN A 88 4.49 1.95 -4.72
C ASN A 88 4.36 0.86 -5.79
N LEU A 89 3.45 -0.11 -5.59
CA LEU A 89 3.17 -1.17 -6.57
C LEU A 89 2.61 -0.60 -7.88
N LEU A 90 1.68 0.35 -7.78
CA LEU A 90 1.10 1.05 -8.93
C LEU A 90 2.19 1.73 -9.76
N ASP A 91 3.04 2.53 -9.13
CA ASP A 91 4.06 3.31 -9.82
C ASP A 91 5.14 2.41 -10.44
N ARG A 92 5.56 1.34 -9.75
CA ARG A 92 6.52 0.37 -10.29
C ARG A 92 5.93 -0.38 -11.49
N PHE A 93 4.65 -0.72 -11.47
CA PHE A 93 4.00 -1.35 -12.61
C PHE A 93 3.88 -0.38 -13.80
N LEU A 94 3.48 0.87 -13.55
CA LEU A 94 3.43 1.91 -14.58
C LEU A 94 4.82 2.18 -15.18
N ALA A 95 5.88 2.12 -14.38
CA ALA A 95 7.24 2.26 -14.88
C ALA A 95 7.64 1.20 -15.92
N LEU A 96 7.01 0.03 -15.89
CA LEU A 96 7.28 -1.07 -16.83
C LEU A 96 6.29 -1.09 -18.01
N GLU A 97 5.01 -0.78 -17.77
CA GLU A 97 3.93 -1.07 -18.73
C GLU A 97 3.12 0.17 -19.16
N ALA A 98 3.45 1.39 -18.72
CA ALA A 98 2.64 2.59 -19.02
C ALA A 98 2.41 2.83 -20.52
N ALA A 99 3.36 2.45 -21.38
CA ALA A 99 3.25 2.64 -22.83
C ALA A 99 2.17 1.77 -23.52
N VAL A 100 1.73 0.68 -22.87
CA VAL A 100 0.78 -0.29 -23.43
C VAL A 100 -0.55 -0.30 -22.67
N LEU A 101 -0.59 0.31 -21.48
CA LEU A 101 -1.76 0.29 -20.61
C LEU A 101 -2.81 1.30 -21.07
N GLN A 102 -4.06 0.84 -21.12
CA GLN A 102 -5.21 1.67 -21.50
C GLN A 102 -5.78 2.40 -20.29
N ARG A 103 -6.32 3.60 -20.51
CA ARG A 103 -6.96 4.41 -19.45
C ARG A 103 -8.04 3.65 -18.65
N CYS A 104 -8.80 2.76 -19.28
CA CYS A 104 -9.85 1.96 -18.64
C CYS A 104 -9.30 0.88 -17.71
N GLN A 105 -8.03 0.49 -17.85
CA GLN A 105 -7.38 -0.53 -17.05
C GLN A 105 -6.77 0.03 -15.76
N LEU A 106 -6.66 1.35 -15.63
CA LEU A 106 -5.99 1.98 -14.49
C LEU A 106 -6.75 1.77 -13.17
N GLN A 107 -8.09 1.78 -13.19
CA GLN A 107 -8.91 1.48 -12.01
C GLN A 107 -8.78 0.01 -11.58
N LEU A 108 -8.73 -0.92 -12.54
CA LEU A 108 -8.47 -2.33 -12.29
C LEU A 108 -7.07 -2.55 -11.69
N LEU A 109 -6.04 -1.89 -12.22
CA LEU A 109 -4.69 -1.92 -11.66
C LEU A 109 -4.69 -1.40 -10.22
N GLY A 110 -5.39 -0.29 -9.95
CA GLY A 110 -5.57 0.24 -8.59
C GLY A 110 -6.20 -0.77 -7.62
N CYS A 111 -7.26 -1.47 -8.04
CA CYS A 111 -7.86 -2.56 -7.24
C CYS A 111 -6.86 -3.65 -6.89
N VAL A 112 -6.09 -4.07 -7.88
CA VAL A 112 -5.12 -5.16 -7.74
C VAL A 112 -3.96 -4.74 -6.83
N CYS A 113 -3.52 -3.49 -6.91
CA CYS A 113 -2.50 -2.94 -6.01
C CYS A 113 -3.01 -2.88 -4.56
N LEU A 114 -4.26 -2.44 -4.33
CA LEU A 114 -4.90 -2.45 -3.01
C LEU A 114 -5.05 -3.87 -2.45
N LEU A 115 -5.49 -4.82 -3.28
CA LEU A 115 -5.61 -6.22 -2.90
C LEU A 115 -4.25 -6.79 -2.47
N THR A 116 -3.22 -6.57 -3.28
CA THR A 116 -1.88 -7.10 -3.03
C THR A 116 -1.25 -6.46 -1.80
N ALA A 117 -1.33 -5.13 -1.67
CA ALA A 117 -0.79 -4.42 -0.51
C ALA A 117 -1.51 -4.81 0.79
N SER A 118 -2.83 -4.95 0.76
CA SER A 118 -3.60 -5.37 1.94
C SER A 118 -3.28 -6.81 2.36
N LYS A 119 -3.03 -7.73 1.42
CA LYS A 119 -2.54 -9.08 1.75
C LYS A 119 -1.17 -9.09 2.42
N LEU A 120 -0.33 -8.07 2.18
CA LEU A 120 1.02 -7.99 2.73
C LEU A 120 1.11 -7.23 4.05
N ARG A 121 0.27 -6.21 4.25
CA ARG A 121 0.43 -5.23 5.33
C ARG A 121 -0.71 -5.21 6.35
N GLN A 122 -1.75 -6.03 6.17
CA GLN A 122 -2.80 -6.17 7.18
C GLN A 122 -3.26 -7.62 7.33
N CYS A 123 -3.76 -7.97 8.52
CA CYS A 123 -4.19 -9.33 8.83
C CYS A 123 -5.46 -9.75 8.06
N ARG A 124 -6.36 -8.78 7.82
CA ARG A 124 -7.61 -8.99 7.08
C ARG A 124 -7.55 -8.23 5.76
N PRO A 125 -7.16 -8.86 4.65
CA PRO A 125 -7.04 -8.17 3.37
C PRO A 125 -8.39 -7.66 2.85
N ILE A 126 -8.36 -6.66 1.97
CA ILE A 126 -9.57 -6.15 1.31
C ILE A 126 -10.12 -7.27 0.40
N GLY A 127 -11.42 -7.58 0.54
CA GLY A 127 -12.08 -8.61 -0.25
C GLY A 127 -12.21 -8.24 -1.73
N VAL A 128 -12.12 -9.23 -2.62
CA VAL A 128 -12.28 -9.02 -4.07
C VAL A 128 -13.67 -8.48 -4.40
N ASP A 129 -14.72 -9.01 -3.78
CA ASP A 129 -16.10 -8.56 -4.02
C ASP A 129 -16.32 -7.11 -3.57
N LEU A 130 -15.60 -6.68 -2.54
CA LEU A 130 -15.64 -5.31 -2.04
C LEU A 130 -14.94 -4.35 -2.99
N LEU A 131 -13.79 -4.74 -3.55
CA LEU A 131 -13.13 -3.94 -4.60
C LEU A 131 -14.04 -3.80 -5.83
N VAL A 132 -14.72 -4.87 -6.24
CA VAL A 132 -15.71 -4.83 -7.33
C VAL A 132 -16.82 -3.82 -7.02
N TYR A 133 -17.35 -3.85 -5.79
CA TYR A 133 -18.33 -2.88 -5.32
C TYR A 133 -17.81 -1.43 -5.39
N TYR A 134 -16.59 -1.16 -4.92
CA TYR A 134 -15.97 0.18 -4.98
C TYR A 134 -15.70 0.71 -6.39
N THR A 135 -15.64 -0.19 -7.38
CA THR A 135 -15.54 0.18 -8.80
C THR A 135 -16.88 0.37 -9.50
N ASP A 136 -17.99 0.35 -8.75
CA ASP A 136 -19.35 0.35 -9.31
C ASP A 136 -19.52 -0.76 -10.36
N TYR A 137 -18.98 -1.95 -10.05
CA TYR A 137 -19.00 -3.13 -10.92
C TYR A 137 -18.38 -2.95 -12.31
N SER A 138 -17.58 -1.88 -12.51
CA SER A 138 -16.81 -1.68 -13.76
C SER A 138 -15.71 -2.73 -13.95
N VAL A 139 -15.31 -3.38 -12.85
CA VAL A 139 -14.32 -4.45 -12.79
C VAL A 139 -14.97 -5.73 -12.27
N THR A 140 -14.52 -6.88 -12.79
CA THR A 140 -15.00 -8.21 -12.37
C THR A 140 -14.01 -8.94 -11.47
N PRO A 141 -14.46 -9.87 -10.60
CA PRO A 141 -13.57 -10.70 -9.79
C PRO A 141 -12.55 -11.50 -10.62
N ALA A 142 -12.95 -11.94 -11.82
CA ALA A 142 -12.07 -12.68 -12.73
C ALA A 142 -10.94 -11.80 -13.25
N GLN A 143 -11.24 -10.55 -13.63
CA GLN A 143 -10.22 -9.59 -14.04
C GLN A 143 -9.22 -9.30 -12.92
N ILE A 144 -9.69 -9.09 -11.69
CA ILE A 144 -8.82 -8.85 -10.53
C ILE A 144 -7.84 -10.00 -10.32
N ARG A 145 -8.31 -11.25 -10.36
CA ARG A 145 -7.44 -12.44 -10.17
C ARG A 145 -6.40 -12.59 -11.28
N VAL A 146 -6.79 -12.35 -12.54
CA VAL A 146 -5.86 -12.40 -13.68
C VAL A 146 -4.82 -11.29 -13.56
N TRP A 147 -5.25 -10.08 -13.21
CA TRP A 147 -4.35 -8.94 -13.08
C TRP A 147 -3.45 -9.02 -11.84
N GLU A 148 -3.88 -9.67 -10.77
CA GLU A 148 -3.02 -9.97 -9.62
C GLU A 148 -1.82 -10.81 -10.06
N MET A 149 -2.05 -11.88 -10.83
CA MET A 149 -0.96 -12.67 -11.39
C MET A 149 -0.08 -11.87 -12.37
N LEU A 150 -0.67 -10.98 -13.16
CA LEU A 150 0.07 -10.09 -14.07
C LEU A 150 0.97 -9.12 -13.29
N LEU A 151 0.44 -8.46 -12.25
CA LEU A 151 1.18 -7.55 -11.38
C LEU A 151 2.37 -8.27 -10.74
N LEU A 152 2.12 -9.43 -10.13
CA LEU A 152 3.18 -10.25 -9.50
C LEU A 152 4.23 -10.69 -10.53
N GLY A 153 3.81 -11.13 -11.72
CA GLY A 153 4.72 -11.53 -12.79
C GLY A 153 5.60 -10.38 -13.30
N LYS A 154 5.02 -9.19 -13.51
CA LYS A 154 5.76 -8.01 -13.99
C LYS A 154 6.74 -7.47 -12.96
N LEU A 155 6.40 -7.53 -11.68
CA LEU A 155 7.28 -7.13 -10.59
C LEU A 155 8.26 -8.24 -10.16
N GLY A 156 8.27 -9.40 -10.82
CA GLY A 156 9.16 -10.50 -10.47
C GLY A 156 8.94 -11.02 -9.04
N TRP A 157 7.69 -10.94 -8.54
CA TRP A 157 7.29 -11.27 -7.17
C TRP A 157 7.91 -10.40 -6.07
N ASP A 158 8.63 -9.35 -6.43
CA ASP A 158 9.17 -8.37 -5.48
C ASP A 158 8.10 -7.32 -5.15
N VAL A 159 7.21 -7.66 -4.23
CA VAL A 159 6.08 -6.82 -3.79
C VAL A 159 6.27 -6.22 -2.39
N SER A 160 7.38 -6.52 -1.72
CA SER A 160 7.71 -6.02 -0.39
C SER A 160 8.49 -4.71 -0.46
N GLY A 161 7.94 -3.73 -1.18
CA GLY A 161 8.57 -2.42 -1.35
C GLY A 161 8.75 -1.68 -0.02
N VAL A 162 9.91 -1.05 0.15
CA VAL A 162 10.15 -0.10 1.25
C VAL A 162 9.56 1.25 0.85
N THR A 163 8.74 1.81 1.74
CA THR A 163 8.00 3.04 1.54
C THR A 163 8.41 4.08 2.57
N ALA A 164 8.03 5.34 2.36
CA ALA A 164 8.28 6.41 3.33
C ALA A 164 7.69 6.10 4.72
N PHE A 165 6.60 5.33 4.78
CA PHE A 165 6.00 4.85 6.03
C PHE A 165 7.03 4.09 6.89
N ASP A 166 7.80 3.17 6.27
CA ASP A 166 8.73 2.29 6.98
C ASP A 166 9.87 3.08 7.67
N PHE A 167 10.13 4.33 7.25
CA PHE A 167 11.14 5.19 7.86
C PHE A 167 10.62 6.03 9.02
N VAL A 168 9.32 6.32 9.09
CA VAL A 168 8.77 7.28 10.07
C VAL A 168 9.13 6.88 11.49
N ASP A 169 8.85 5.63 11.88
CA ASP A 169 9.08 5.17 13.25
C ASP A 169 10.57 5.10 13.62
N HIS A 170 11.46 4.86 12.64
CA HIS A 170 12.90 4.91 12.85
C HIS A 170 13.43 6.34 13.02
N LEU A 171 12.84 7.30 12.31
CA LEU A 171 13.21 8.71 12.43
C LEU A 171 12.69 9.29 13.75
N MET A 172 11.45 8.96 14.14
CA MET A 172 10.87 9.40 15.42
C MET A 172 11.73 8.97 16.61
N GLU A 173 12.26 7.74 16.59
CA GLU A 173 13.13 7.22 17.66
C GLU A 173 14.44 8.01 17.84
N ARG A 174 14.88 8.72 16.79
CA ARG A 174 16.15 9.44 16.78
C ARG A 174 16.01 10.93 17.10
N LEU A 175 14.78 11.41 17.27
CA LEU A 175 14.49 12.84 17.46
C LEU A 175 14.38 13.27 18.93
N ASP A 176 14.66 12.39 19.90
CA ASP A 176 14.64 12.68 21.36
C ASP A 176 13.42 13.53 21.80
N LEU A 177 12.22 13.17 21.32
CA LEU A 177 10.98 13.92 21.56
C LEU A 177 10.26 13.43 22.83
N SER A 178 9.45 14.32 23.42
CA SER A 178 8.48 13.93 24.45
C SER A 178 7.38 13.04 23.84
N SER A 179 6.80 12.15 24.66
CA SER A 179 5.79 11.18 24.22
C SER A 179 4.60 11.85 23.52
N ASP A 180 4.11 12.98 24.03
CA ASP A 180 2.95 13.69 23.47
C ASP A 180 3.28 14.36 22.13
N SER A 181 4.49 14.90 21.98
CA SER A 181 4.91 15.49 20.70
C SER A 181 5.21 14.42 19.65
N ALA A 182 5.71 13.24 20.06
CA ALA A 182 6.03 12.14 19.17
C ALA A 182 4.78 11.54 18.50
N THR A 183 3.68 11.37 19.25
CA THR A 183 2.42 10.82 18.69
C THR A 183 1.80 11.76 17.67
N VAL A 184 1.71 13.05 18.00
CA VAL A 184 1.18 14.09 17.10
C VAL A 184 2.06 14.21 15.85
N LEU A 185 3.39 14.25 16.01
CA LEU A 185 4.31 14.36 14.89
C LEU A 185 4.24 13.12 13.97
N ARG A 186 4.14 11.92 14.55
CA ARG A 186 3.96 10.67 13.80
C ARG A 186 2.70 10.73 12.96
N ALA A 187 1.55 11.10 13.56
CA ALA A 187 0.29 11.20 12.85
C ALA A 187 0.39 12.19 11.66
N HIS A 188 0.96 13.38 11.89
CA HIS A 188 1.18 14.34 10.82
C HIS A 188 2.11 13.80 9.72
N ALA A 189 3.24 13.19 10.09
CA ALA A 189 4.19 12.63 9.14
C ALA A 189 3.51 11.59 8.22
N LEU A 190 2.65 10.74 8.78
CA LEU A 190 1.91 9.73 8.02
C LEU A 190 0.86 10.34 7.09
N THR A 191 0.13 11.36 7.55
CA THR A 191 -0.75 12.14 6.66
C THR A 191 0.03 12.77 5.52
N TYR A 192 1.20 13.35 5.79
CA TYR A 192 2.06 13.92 4.75
C TYR A 192 2.54 12.87 3.76
N VAL A 193 2.94 11.67 4.22
CA VAL A 193 3.30 10.55 3.35
C VAL A 193 2.15 10.21 2.40
N SER A 194 0.94 10.04 2.92
CA SER A 194 -0.24 9.74 2.10
C SER A 194 -0.56 10.86 1.11
N LEU A 195 -0.47 12.12 1.52
CA LEU A 195 -0.69 13.27 0.63
C LEU A 195 0.34 13.31 -0.51
N CYS A 196 1.63 13.11 -0.20
CA CYS A 196 2.69 13.04 -1.20
C CYS A 196 2.45 11.91 -2.21
N CYS A 197 2.00 10.73 -1.75
CA CYS A 197 1.67 9.61 -2.64
C CYS A 197 0.57 9.96 -3.67
N THR A 198 -0.41 10.80 -3.31
CA THR A 198 -1.48 11.23 -4.23
C THR A 198 -1.04 12.28 -5.26
N GLY A 199 0.11 12.93 -5.10
CA GLY A 199 0.55 14.00 -6.01
C GLY A 199 -0.23 15.31 -5.87
N LYS A 200 -0.91 15.54 -4.74
CA LYS A 200 -1.42 16.86 -4.34
C LYS A 200 -0.29 17.68 -3.72
N THR A 201 0.65 18.16 -4.52
CA THR A 201 1.48 19.30 -4.08
C THR A 201 0.66 20.56 -4.34
N SER A 202 0.29 21.26 -3.25
CA SER A 202 -0.40 22.55 -3.22
C SER A 202 0.16 23.58 -4.19
#